data_AF-A0A2A4YG78-F1
#
_entry.id   AF-A0A2A4YG78-F1
#
_cell.length_a   1.000
_cell.length_b   1.000
_cell.length_c   1.000
_cell.angle_alpha   90.00
_cell.angle_beta   90.00
_cell.angle_gamma   90.00
#
_symmetry.space_group_name_H-M   'P 1'
#
loop_
_entity.id
_entity.type
_entity.pdbx_description
1 polymer ?
#
loop_
_entity_poly.entity_id
_entity_poly.type
_entity_poly.pdbx_seq_one_letter_code
_entity_poly.pdbx_strand_id
1 'polypeptide(L)'
;MKINCTCGNIIVDQTDYLKNKGYLISDTQWFDFWNDIDNAIEKSGESKKEKEEACMQLRNQNIFKTLWECTSCGKLYIDDKNGNLISYTSDKNDYNGILDTK
;
A
#
# COMPACT_ATOMS: atom_id res chain seq x y z
N MET A 1 6.70 -6.62 -11.17
CA MET A 1 7.13 -5.27 -11.57
C MET A 1 8.59 -5.05 -11.15
N LYS A 2 9.36 -4.24 -11.89
CA LYS A 2 10.73 -3.84 -11.53
C LYS A 2 10.83 -2.33 -11.57
N ILE A 3 11.39 -1.72 -10.54
CA ILE A 3 11.60 -0.28 -10.45
C ILE A 3 13.11 -0.03 -10.43
N ASN A 4 13.59 0.74 -11.41
CA ASN A 4 14.99 1.14 -11.48
C ASN A 4 15.19 2.34 -10.55
N CYS A 5 15.94 2.15 -9.47
CA CYS A 5 16.28 3.25 -8.59
C CYS A 5 17.40 4.09 -9.19
N THR A 6 17.37 5.41 -8.99
CA THR A 6 18.45 6.30 -9.46
C THR A 6 19.81 6.01 -8.82
N CYS A 7 19.87 5.24 -7.73
CA CYS A 7 21.13 4.78 -7.13
C CYS A 7 21.74 3.57 -7.87
N GLY A 8 21.09 3.06 -8.92
CA GLY A 8 21.51 1.89 -9.69
C GLY A 8 20.94 0.55 -9.21
N ASN A 9 20.34 0.52 -8.01
CA ASN A 9 19.70 -0.69 -7.51
C ASN A 9 18.34 -0.95 -8.19
N ILE A 10 17.94 -2.21 -8.31
CA ILE A 10 16.64 -2.62 -8.86
C ILE A 10 15.76 -3.08 -7.71
N ILE A 11 14.61 -2.43 -7.53
CA ILE A 11 13.56 -2.87 -6.61
C ILE A 11 12.68 -3.85 -7.37
N VAL A 12 12.54 -5.06 -6.85
CA VAL A 12 11.76 -6.13 -7.48
C VAL A 12 10.48 -6.35 -6.69
N ASP A 13 9.33 -6.18 -7.36
CA ASP A 13 8.01 -6.50 -6.83
C ASP A 13 7.49 -7.73 -7.57
N GLN A 14 7.69 -8.91 -6.98
CA GLN A 14 7.40 -10.20 -7.60
C GLN A 14 6.50 -11.11 -6.76
N THR A 15 6.40 -10.86 -5.46
CA THR A 15 5.65 -11.66 -4.48
C THR A 15 5.07 -10.75 -3.41
N ASP A 16 4.17 -11.32 -2.61
CA ASP A 16 3.73 -10.69 -1.37
C ASP A 16 4.79 -10.80 -0.26
N TYR A 17 4.56 -10.11 0.86
CA TYR A 17 5.43 -10.11 2.05
C TYR A 17 6.86 -9.61 1.81
N LEU A 18 7.03 -8.68 0.88
CA LEU A 18 8.30 -7.99 0.66
C LEU A 18 8.49 -6.91 1.73
N LYS A 19 9.56 -7.02 2.52
CA LYS A 19 9.92 -6.07 3.60
C LYS A 19 10.08 -4.61 3.16
N ASN A 20 10.24 -4.38 1.87
CA ASN A 20 10.44 -3.07 1.27
C ASN A 20 9.28 -2.67 0.36
N LYS A 21 8.11 -3.30 0.52
CA LYS A 21 6.85 -2.97 -0.14
C LYS A 21 5.81 -2.68 0.94
N GLY A 22 5.05 -1.61 0.76
CA GLY A 22 4.02 -1.19 1.71
C GLY A 22 2.82 -0.59 1.01
N TYR A 23 1.82 -0.18 1.80
CA TYR A 23 0.61 0.46 1.32
C TYR A 23 0.35 1.76 2.10
N LEU A 24 -0.01 2.82 1.39
CA LEU A 24 -0.38 4.12 1.93
C LEU A 24 -1.88 4.31 1.71
N ILE A 25 -2.54 4.76 2.75
CA ILE A 25 -3.91 5.26 2.72
C ILE A 25 -3.87 6.71 3.21
N SER A 26 -4.59 7.57 2.50
CA SER A 26 -4.70 8.97 2.87
C SER A 26 -5.59 9.11 4.12
N ASP A 27 -5.29 10.09 4.98
CA ASP A 27 -6.14 10.39 6.15
C ASP A 27 -7.59 10.68 5.73
N THR A 28 -7.76 11.34 4.57
CA THR A 28 -9.07 11.60 3.98
C THR A 28 -9.89 10.36 3.64
N GLN A 29 -9.27 9.19 3.53
CA GLN A 29 -9.95 7.91 3.28
C GLN A 29 -9.86 6.95 4.46
N TRP A 30 -9.02 7.25 5.45
CA TRP A 30 -8.72 6.36 6.57
C TRP A 30 -9.97 6.06 7.40
N PHE A 31 -10.72 7.09 7.79
CA PHE A 31 -11.92 6.92 8.60
C PHE A 31 -13.05 6.23 7.81
N ASP A 32 -13.20 6.56 6.53
CA ASP A 32 -14.20 5.91 5.66
C ASP A 32 -13.92 4.42 5.51
N PHE A 33 -12.65 4.03 5.36
CA PHE A 33 -12.25 2.62 5.31
C PHE A 33 -12.64 1.85 6.58
N TRP A 34 -12.44 2.44 7.77
CA TRP A 34 -12.87 1.82 9.02
C TRP A 34 -14.39 1.73 9.14
N ASN A 35 -15.12 2.78 8.77
CA ASN A 35 -16.58 2.75 8.73
C ASN A 35 -17.10 1.68 7.78
N ASP A 36 -16.45 1.47 6.64
CA ASP A 36 -16.81 0.43 5.68
C ASP A 36 -16.58 -0.97 6.25
N ILE A 37 -15.52 -1.17 7.04
CA ILE A 37 -15.30 -2.42 7.77
C ILE A 37 -16.43 -2.66 8.77
N ASP A 38 -16.78 -1.66 9.58
CA ASP A 38 -17.87 -1.77 10.56
C ASP A 38 -19.19 -2.08 9.85
N ASN A 39 -19.48 -1.40 8.73
CA ASN A 39 -20.65 -1.67 7.91
C ASN A 39 -20.65 -3.12 7.38
N ALA A 40 -19.52 -3.64 6.90
CA ALA A 40 -19.43 -5.00 6.41
C ALA A 40 -19.68 -6.04 7.52
N ILE A 41 -19.28 -5.75 8.75
CA ILE A 41 -19.47 -6.63 9.91
C ILE A 41 -20.92 -6.55 10.42
N GLU A 42 -21.43 -5.34 10.62
CA GLU A 42 -22.70 -5.11 11.33
C GLU A 42 -23.92 -5.14 10.42
N LYS A 43 -23.76 -4.81 9.14
CA LYS A 43 -24.87 -4.60 8.19
C LYS A 43 -24.87 -5.59 7.04
N SER A 44 -23.93 -6.54 7.00
CA SER A 44 -24.04 -7.66 6.06
C SER A 44 -25.24 -8.54 6.43
N GLY A 45 -25.93 -9.05 5.41
CA GLY A 45 -27.05 -9.97 5.63
C GLY A 45 -26.62 -11.29 6.26
N GLU A 46 -27.58 -12.09 6.71
CA GLU A 46 -27.30 -13.32 7.45
C GLU A 46 -26.73 -14.43 6.54
N SER A 47 -27.03 -14.38 5.24
CA SER A 47 -26.60 -15.42 4.31
C SER A 47 -25.11 -15.34 4.01
N LYS A 48 -24.51 -16.50 3.72
CA LYS A 48 -23.11 -16.58 3.30
C LYS A 48 -22.80 -15.69 2.09
N LYS A 49 -23.75 -15.58 1.15
CA LYS A 49 -23.60 -14.79 -0.08
C LYS A 49 -23.48 -13.31 0.23
N GLU A 50 -24.33 -12.78 1.10
CA GLU A 50 -24.31 -11.36 1.48
C GLU A 50 -23.03 -10.99 2.25
N LYS A 51 -22.55 -11.87 3.13
CA LYS A 51 -21.28 -11.70 3.83
C LYS A 51 -20.09 -11.69 2.87
N GLU A 52 -20.10 -12.57 1.87
CA GLU A 52 -19.09 -12.61 0.83
C GLU A 52 -19.11 -11.33 -0.02
N GLU A 53 -20.30 -10.85 -0.40
CA GLU A 53 -20.46 -9.58 -1.13
C GLU A 53 -19.90 -8.39 -0.34
N ALA A 54 -20.20 -8.28 0.96
CA ALA A 54 -19.65 -7.23 1.82
C ALA A 54 -18.12 -7.30 1.93
N CYS A 55 -17.54 -8.50 2.08
CA CYS A 55 -16.09 -8.68 2.06
C CYS A 55 -15.46 -8.30 0.70
N MET A 56 -16.14 -8.62 -0.41
CA MET A 56 -15.66 -8.29 -1.74
C MET A 56 -15.72 -6.78 -2.01
N GLN A 57 -16.71 -6.08 -1.48
CA GLN A 57 -16.77 -4.62 -1.55
C GLN A 57 -15.55 -3.97 -0.90
N LEU A 58 -15.17 -4.40 0.31
CA LEU A 58 -13.96 -3.93 1.00
C LEU A 58 -12.68 -4.16 0.17
N ARG A 59 -12.53 -5.36 -0.42
CA ARG A 59 -11.34 -5.72 -1.21
C ARG A 59 -11.21 -4.91 -2.50
N ASN A 60 -12.33 -4.48 -3.07
CA ASN A 60 -12.36 -3.75 -4.33
C ASN A 60 -12.19 -2.24 -4.15
N GLN A 61 -12.02 -1.77 -2.90
CA GLN A 61 -11.74 -0.37 -2.63
C GLN A 61 -10.31 -0.02 -3.10
N ASN A 62 -10.21 0.67 -4.23
CA ASN A 62 -8.93 1.12 -4.80
C ASN A 62 -8.41 2.38 -4.07
N ILE A 63 -8.31 2.32 -2.74
CA ILE A 63 -7.96 3.45 -1.86
C ILE A 63 -6.51 3.42 -1.37
N PHE A 64 -5.84 2.27 -1.53
CA PHE A 64 -4.45 2.10 -1.16
C PHE A 64 -3.53 2.42 -2.33
N LYS A 65 -2.43 3.10 -2.04
CA LYS A 65 -1.29 3.25 -2.95
C LYS A 65 -0.17 2.32 -2.53
N THR A 66 0.43 1.61 -3.46
CA THR A 66 1.63 0.83 -3.18
C THR A 66 2.83 1.76 -3.05
N LEU A 67 3.69 1.49 -2.07
CA LEU A 67 5.00 2.12 -1.94
C LEU A 67 6.10 1.07 -1.98
N TRP A 68 7.28 1.52 -2.39
CA TRP A 68 8.48 0.70 -2.36
C TRP A 68 9.66 1.47 -1.79
N GLU A 69 10.37 0.88 -0.83
CA GLU A 69 11.62 1.41 -0.31
C GLU A 69 12.82 0.76 -1.03
N CYS A 70 13.76 1.58 -1.47
CA CYS A 70 15.02 1.08 -1.99
C CYS A 70 15.91 0.57 -0.84
N THR A 71 16.19 -0.72 -0.80
CA THR A 71 17.05 -1.33 0.22
C THR A 71 18.52 -0.91 0.17
N SER A 72 18.92 -0.14 -0.85
CA SER A 72 20.30 0.34 -1.02
C SER A 72 20.50 1.81 -0.65
N CYS A 73 19.48 2.66 -0.75
CA CYS A 73 19.60 4.11 -0.51
C CYS A 73 18.39 4.72 0.21
N GLY A 74 17.39 3.92 0.57
CA GLY A 74 16.20 4.36 1.30
C GLY A 74 15.20 5.21 0.52
N LYS A 75 15.42 5.46 -0.78
CA LYS A 75 14.42 6.17 -1.60
C LYS A 75 13.07 5.45 -1.57
N LEU A 76 12.01 6.21 -1.32
CA LEU A 76 10.64 5.75 -1.37
C LEU A 76 10.03 6.08 -2.71
N TYR A 77 9.52 5.07 -3.41
CA TYR A 77 8.78 5.22 -4.64
C TYR A 77 7.28 5.05 -4.37
N ILE A 78 6.47 5.92 -4.96
CA ILE A 78 5.00 5.89 -4.88
C ILE A 78 4.44 6.58 -6.11
N ASP A 79 3.24 6.18 -6.55
CA ASP A 79 2.55 6.87 -7.64
C ASP A 79 1.93 8.19 -7.16
N ASP A 80 2.10 9.25 -7.96
CA ASP A 80 1.42 10.53 -7.79
C ASP A 80 -0.10 10.41 -8.05
N LYS A 81 -0.82 11.53 -8.10
CA LYS A 81 -2.27 11.53 -8.38
C LYS A 81 -2.63 11.11 -9.82
N ASN A 82 -1.67 11.15 -10.74
CA ASN A 82 -1.85 10.83 -12.15
C ASN A 82 -1.32 9.43 -12.50
N GLY A 83 -0.81 8.67 -11.52
CA GLY A 83 -0.20 7.36 -11.74
C GLY A 83 1.26 7.42 -12.19
N ASN A 84 1.93 8.58 -12.08
CA ASN A 84 3.36 8.66 -12.36
C ASN A 84 4.16 8.26 -11.12
N LEU A 85 5.12 7.37 -11.30
CA LEU A 85 6.02 6.98 -10.23
C LEU A 85 6.96 8.14 -9.86
N ILE A 86 6.85 8.62 -8.62
CA ILE A 86 7.72 9.66 -8.05
C ILE A 86 8.56 9.08 -6.90
N SER A 87 9.58 9.82 -6.45
CA SER A 87 10.44 9.39 -5.36
C SER A 87 10.68 10.44 -4.27
N TYR A 88 10.69 10.03 -3.01
CA TYR A 88 11.12 10.80 -1.85
C TYR A 88 12.40 10.19 -1.26
N THR A 89 13.21 11.00 -0.57
CA THR A 89 14.48 10.55 0.03
C THR A 89 14.54 10.94 1.49
N SER A 90 15.23 10.14 2.30
CA SER A 90 15.54 10.48 3.68
C SER A 90 16.65 11.53 3.73
N ASP A 91 16.70 12.34 4.79
CA ASP A 91 17.75 13.36 4.97
C ASP A 91 19.17 12.77 4.97
N LYS A 92 19.30 11.50 5.38
CA LYS A 92 20.58 10.77 5.42
C LYS A 92 20.87 9.97 4.14
N ASN A 93 19.92 9.89 3.20
CA ASN A 93 20.00 9.04 2.00
C ASN A 93 20.40 7.58 2.31
N ASP A 94 19.89 7.04 3.43
CA ASP A 94 20.15 5.69 3.89
C ASP A 94 18.86 4.87 3.94
N TYR A 95 18.99 3.54 3.84
CA TYR A 95 17.88 2.61 4.05
C TYR A 95 17.49 2.59 5.53
N ASN A 96 16.23 2.90 5.82
CA ASN A 96 15.74 2.97 7.20
C ASN A 96 14.79 1.81 7.54
N GLY A 97 14.36 1.02 6.54
CA GLY A 97 13.46 -0.11 6.76
C GLY A 97 12.11 0.34 7.31
N ILE A 98 11.60 1.48 6.84
CA ILE A 98 10.36 2.06 7.36
C ILE A 98 9.14 1.22 7.01
N LEU A 99 9.25 0.37 5.98
CA LEU A 99 8.22 -0.58 5.59
C LEU A 99 8.46 -1.99 6.17
N ASP A 100 9.59 -2.20 6.85
CA ASP A 100 9.97 -3.46 7.49
C ASP A 100 9.42 -3.49 8.93
N THR A 101 8.09 -3.51 9.04
CA THR A 101 7.40 -3.60 10.33
C THR A 101 7.16 -5.06 10.67
N LYS A 102 7.70 -5.52 11.80
CA LYS A 102 7.46 -6.87 12.34
C LYS A 102 6.00 -7.16 12.61
#